data_AF-A0A1E7F5A1-F1
#
_entry.id   AF-A0A1E7F5A1-F1
#
_cell.length_a   1.000
_cell.length_b   1.000
_cell.length_c   1.000
_cell.angle_alpha   90.00
_cell.angle_beta   90.00
_cell.angle_gamma   90.00
#
_symmetry.space_group_name_H-M   'P 1'
#
loop_
_entity.id
_entity.type
_entity.pdbx_description
1 polymer ?
#
loop_
_entity_poly.entity_id
_entity_poly.type
_entity_poly.pdbx_seq_one_letter_code
_entity_poly.pdbx_strand_id
1 'polypeptide(L)'
;MTELLIQYKVKNGDCHIPTGTSKYTRQERERLGVSDDLANWAVRQRRQYRGSNSKGANISSNSLSTRIIILESIGFMWSCRESQWQRSFNKLELYGKRHGGDLTIRIQDDLRMYTWIEQQRKAYKKGLMSIEREDLLREIEFSFDPKDVKWRTNHENLCLYHEEHGDTLVPLIDDEGKSNYLGQWVARQRRLYHDGVLMDGRIEALNDIGFSWEPAAESWDRYYTQLCNFYKEHNHTRVPRSMGSLWIWVDRQRRSYRKHLRLKEHNDGTETDAGSGTDMTDTASYGILIPKGKIKSLSNIGFEWEDIEDDTKIFSEDRKERLMNVTFELSLHDEIWAENFQKLKNFHKEFNHFSVPTDPVEYKELNTWVRHQRYLYNANKLRNNRIKPFDDIGFPWTAESARWDRLYDECMAFYEEHDHTDIPAANTELYHWTKQQRANILMNNPSDDIIAKNGKKERLDNLKKILLK
;
A
#
# COMPACT_ATOMS: atom_id res chain seq x y z
N MET A 1 -57.07 10.23 -13.88
CA MET A 1 -55.71 10.66 -13.46
C MET A 1 -55.22 9.91 -12.22
N THR A 2 -55.99 9.86 -11.12
CA THR A 2 -55.62 9.09 -9.91
C THR A 2 -55.39 7.60 -10.21
N GLU A 3 -56.22 6.98 -11.05
CA GLU A 3 -56.00 5.59 -11.52
C GLU A 3 -54.70 5.42 -12.29
N LEU A 4 -54.35 6.37 -13.17
CA LEU A 4 -53.08 6.35 -13.90
C LEU A 4 -51.88 6.48 -12.94
N LEU A 5 -52.03 7.24 -11.85
CA LEU A 5 -51.03 7.32 -10.79
C LEU A 5 -50.89 5.99 -10.03
N ILE A 6 -52.00 5.30 -9.75
CA ILE A 6 -51.99 3.98 -9.11
C ILE A 6 -51.31 2.95 -10.03
N GLN A 7 -51.65 2.94 -11.32
CA GLN A 7 -50.98 2.08 -12.32
C GLN A 7 -49.48 2.38 -12.41
N TYR A 8 -49.11 3.66 -12.40
CA TYR A 8 -47.71 4.07 -12.35
C TYR A 8 -47.00 3.55 -11.10
N LYS A 9 -47.64 3.67 -9.92
CA LYS A 9 -47.13 3.16 -8.64
C LYS A 9 -46.93 1.65 -8.66
N VAL A 10 -47.93 0.90 -9.14
CA VAL A 10 -47.83 -0.57 -9.26
C VAL A 10 -46.63 -0.96 -10.14
N LYS A 11 -46.41 -0.22 -11.24
CA LYS A 11 -45.32 -0.50 -12.19
C LYS A 11 -43.94 -0.09 -11.68
N ASN A 12 -43.81 1.05 -11.00
CA ASN A 12 -42.53 1.65 -10.66
C ASN A 12 -42.18 1.56 -9.17
N GLY A 13 -43.11 1.11 -8.33
CA GLY A 13 -42.97 1.03 -6.87
C GLY A 13 -43.13 2.37 -6.14
N ASP A 14 -43.31 3.49 -6.87
CA ASP A 14 -43.44 4.83 -6.30
C ASP A 14 -44.39 5.73 -7.11
N CYS A 15 -44.83 6.85 -6.52
CA CYS A 15 -45.64 7.88 -7.18
C CYS A 15 -44.79 9.01 -7.80
N HIS A 16 -43.49 8.79 -8.02
CA HIS A 16 -42.58 9.82 -8.54
C HIS A 16 -42.64 9.90 -10.07
N ILE A 17 -43.57 10.73 -10.54
CA ILE A 17 -43.65 11.01 -11.97
C ILE A 17 -42.51 11.97 -12.39
N PRO A 18 -41.64 11.58 -13.35
CA PRO A 18 -40.56 12.43 -13.85
C PRO A 18 -41.10 13.71 -14.48
N THR A 19 -40.41 14.83 -14.25
CA THR A 19 -40.74 16.12 -14.87
C THR A 19 -39.95 16.29 -16.18
N GLY A 20 -40.56 16.91 -17.19
CA GLY A 20 -39.89 17.13 -18.48
C GLY A 20 -39.82 15.86 -19.31
N THR A 21 -40.95 15.17 -19.46
CA THR A 21 -41.09 13.91 -20.19
C THR A 21 -40.67 14.00 -21.66
N SER A 22 -40.57 15.22 -22.21
CA SER A 22 -40.02 15.53 -23.52
C SER A 22 -38.55 15.12 -23.70
N LYS A 23 -37.80 14.95 -22.61
CA LYS A 23 -36.40 14.48 -22.64
C LYS A 23 -36.26 12.98 -22.89
N TYR A 24 -37.36 12.23 -22.81
CA TYR A 24 -37.37 10.78 -23.00
C TYR A 24 -37.96 10.42 -24.36
N THR A 25 -37.35 9.43 -25.00
CA THR A 25 -37.88 8.80 -26.22
C THR A 25 -39.23 8.15 -25.95
N ARG A 26 -39.98 7.86 -27.01
CA ARG A 26 -41.30 7.21 -26.90
C ARG A 26 -41.22 5.84 -26.21
N GLN A 27 -40.20 5.04 -26.56
CA GLN A 27 -39.95 3.74 -25.94
C GLN A 27 -39.59 3.86 -24.45
N GLU A 28 -38.79 4.86 -24.07
CA GLU A 28 -38.49 5.11 -22.66
C GLU A 28 -39.72 5.52 -21.86
N ARG A 29 -40.62 6.33 -22.44
CA ARG A 29 -41.88 6.71 -21.80
C ARG A 29 -42.83 5.53 -21.63
N GLU A 30 -42.95 4.67 -22.64
CA GLU A 30 -43.73 3.43 -22.55
C GLU A 30 -43.14 2.47 -21.51
N ARG A 31 -41.81 2.32 -21.47
CA ARG A 31 -41.11 1.51 -20.46
C ARG A 31 -41.37 2.03 -19.05
N LEU A 32 -41.31 3.34 -18.84
CA LEU A 32 -41.62 3.98 -17.55
C LEU A 32 -43.13 4.00 -17.23
N GLY A 33 -43.99 3.75 -18.23
CA GLY A 33 -45.45 3.86 -18.09
C GLY A 33 -45.91 5.28 -17.77
N VAL A 34 -45.22 6.30 -18.30
CA VAL A 34 -45.51 7.70 -18.02
C VAL A 34 -45.98 8.45 -19.25
N SER A 35 -47.11 9.15 -19.13
CA SER A 35 -47.64 10.04 -20.16
C SER A 35 -47.35 11.51 -19.83
N ASP A 36 -47.30 12.35 -20.86
CA ASP A 36 -47.12 13.80 -20.70
C ASP A 36 -48.26 14.40 -19.87
N ASP A 37 -49.48 13.87 -20.02
CA ASP A 37 -50.65 14.28 -19.23
C ASP A 37 -50.48 13.97 -17.75
N LEU A 38 -49.97 12.77 -17.40
CA LEU A 38 -49.75 12.36 -16.02
C LEU A 38 -48.65 13.22 -15.37
N ALA A 39 -47.57 13.50 -16.09
CA ALA A 39 -46.50 14.38 -15.61
C ALA A 39 -46.96 15.81 -15.40
N ASN A 40 -47.67 16.38 -16.38
CA ASN A 40 -48.21 17.73 -16.29
C ASN A 40 -49.27 17.85 -15.18
N TRP A 41 -50.08 16.80 -14.98
CA TRP A 41 -51.04 16.76 -13.89
C TRP A 41 -50.36 16.72 -12.52
N ALA A 42 -49.34 15.88 -12.32
CA ALA A 42 -48.62 15.81 -11.05
C ALA A 42 -47.92 17.13 -10.69
N VAL A 43 -47.33 17.82 -11.69
CA VAL A 43 -46.75 19.17 -11.50
C VAL A 43 -47.82 20.17 -11.05
N ARG A 44 -49.00 20.15 -11.68
CA ARG A 44 -50.14 21.00 -11.31
C ARG A 44 -50.60 20.73 -9.87
N GLN A 45 -50.69 19.47 -9.45
CA GLN A 45 -51.06 19.12 -8.06
C GLN A 45 -50.05 19.67 -7.06
N ARG A 46 -48.74 19.47 -7.29
CA ARG A 46 -47.67 19.99 -6.40
C ARG A 46 -47.68 21.53 -6.30
N ARG A 47 -47.99 22.23 -7.40
CA ARG A 47 -48.11 23.70 -7.41
C ARG A 47 -49.33 24.17 -6.61
N GLN A 48 -50.47 23.50 -6.75
CA GLN A 48 -51.68 23.81 -5.97
C GLN A 48 -51.43 23.59 -4.48
N TYR A 49 -50.82 22.46 -4.09
CA TYR A 49 -50.50 22.17 -2.70
C TYR A 49 -49.56 23.20 -2.06
N ARG A 50 -48.48 23.60 -2.75
CA ARG A 50 -47.61 24.71 -2.26
C ARG A 50 -48.38 26.01 -2.12
N GLY A 51 -49.16 26.39 -3.13
CA GLY A 51 -49.95 27.63 -3.10
C GLY A 51 -50.95 27.69 -1.95
N SER A 52 -51.51 26.55 -1.56
CA SER A 52 -52.43 26.40 -0.42
C SER A 52 -51.73 26.42 0.94
N ASN A 53 -50.47 25.99 1.03
CA ASN A 53 -49.72 25.96 2.30
C ASN A 53 -48.91 27.25 2.57
N SER A 54 -48.67 28.09 1.55
CA SER A 54 -47.84 29.31 1.65
C SER A 54 -48.60 30.61 1.97
N LYS A 55 -49.91 30.63 1.75
CA LYS A 55 -50.80 31.71 2.20
C LYS A 55 -51.70 31.03 3.21
N GLY A 56 -51.85 31.55 4.43
CA GLY A 56 -52.74 31.03 5.47
C GLY A 56 -54.25 31.07 5.10
N ALA A 57 -54.57 30.72 3.85
CA ALA A 57 -55.89 30.56 3.32
C ALA A 57 -56.44 29.24 3.86
N ASN A 58 -57.52 29.37 4.63
CA ASN A 58 -58.38 28.26 5.00
C ASN A 58 -58.55 27.31 3.81
N ILE A 59 -58.22 26.03 4.01
CA ILE A 59 -58.49 24.94 3.06
C ILE A 59 -60.02 24.75 3.00
N SER A 60 -60.71 25.71 2.39
CA SER A 60 -62.17 25.89 2.46
C SER A 60 -62.91 25.30 1.26
N SER A 61 -62.31 24.38 0.51
CA SER A 61 -63.06 23.58 -0.46
C SER A 61 -62.96 22.11 -0.08
N ASN A 62 -64.10 21.55 0.32
CA ASN A 62 -64.26 20.15 0.75
C ASN A 62 -63.67 19.13 -0.25
N SER A 63 -63.63 19.52 -1.53
CA SER A 63 -63.00 18.76 -2.63
C SER A 63 -61.47 18.73 -2.58
N LEU A 64 -60.80 19.83 -2.19
CA LEU A 64 -59.34 19.89 -2.14
C LEU A 64 -58.80 19.08 -0.95
N SER A 65 -59.46 19.17 0.20
CA SER A 65 -59.12 18.43 1.43
C SER A 65 -59.26 16.92 1.22
N THR A 66 -60.40 16.48 0.68
CA THR A 66 -60.64 15.07 0.35
C THR A 66 -59.64 14.54 -0.68
N ARG A 67 -59.29 15.35 -1.69
CA ARG A 67 -58.30 14.97 -2.70
C ARG A 67 -56.88 14.85 -2.13
N ILE A 68 -56.50 15.72 -1.20
CA ILE A 68 -55.18 15.62 -0.53
C ILE A 68 -55.10 14.30 0.25
N ILE A 69 -56.12 13.96 1.03
CA ILE A 69 -56.20 12.71 1.79
C ILE A 69 -56.08 11.48 0.88
N ILE A 70 -56.79 11.47 -0.26
CA ILE A 70 -56.73 10.38 -1.24
C ILE A 70 -55.32 10.26 -1.84
N LEU A 71 -54.67 11.39 -2.14
CA LEU A 71 -53.33 11.37 -2.71
C LEU A 71 -52.29 10.91 -1.68
N GLU A 72 -52.41 11.36 -0.43
CA GLU A 72 -51.55 10.93 0.68
C GLU A 72 -51.73 9.45 1.00
N SER A 73 -52.96 8.92 0.99
CA SER A 73 -53.22 7.49 1.20
C SER A 73 -52.65 6.60 0.08
N ILE A 74 -52.55 7.14 -1.13
CA ILE A 74 -51.88 6.48 -2.26
C ILE A 74 -50.35 6.62 -2.16
N GLY A 75 -49.82 7.45 -1.26
CA GLY A 75 -48.38 7.73 -1.13
C GLY A 75 -47.85 8.73 -2.15
N PHE A 76 -48.70 9.65 -2.62
CA PHE A 76 -48.31 10.72 -3.53
C PHE A 76 -47.41 11.74 -2.82
N MET A 77 -46.14 11.74 -3.20
CA MET A 77 -45.15 12.62 -2.61
C MET A 77 -45.23 14.04 -3.20
N TRP A 78 -45.66 14.99 -2.37
CA TRP A 78 -45.78 16.41 -2.73
C TRP A 78 -44.41 17.07 -3.01
N SER A 79 -43.37 16.62 -2.32
CA SER A 79 -41.98 17.05 -2.55
C SER A 79 -41.29 16.14 -3.56
N CYS A 80 -40.89 16.71 -4.70
CA CYS A 80 -40.08 15.99 -5.69
C CYS A 80 -38.72 15.55 -5.13
N ARG A 81 -38.16 16.31 -4.18
CA ARG A 81 -36.90 15.96 -3.49
C ARG A 81 -37.08 14.74 -2.60
N GLU A 82 -38.19 14.67 -1.86
CA GLU A 82 -38.48 13.55 -0.98
C GLU A 82 -38.77 12.27 -1.78
N SER A 83 -39.46 12.41 -2.91
CA SER A 83 -39.67 11.28 -3.83
C SER A 83 -38.35 10.72 -4.37
N GLN A 84 -37.40 11.59 -4.72
CA GLN A 84 -36.09 11.16 -5.22
C GLN A 84 -35.28 10.47 -4.13
N TRP A 85 -35.34 10.97 -2.90
CA TRP A 85 -34.72 10.33 -1.75
C TRP A 85 -35.29 8.93 -1.51
N GLN A 86 -36.62 8.81 -1.46
CA GLN A 86 -37.31 7.52 -1.26
C GLN A 86 -36.95 6.50 -2.34
N ARG A 87 -36.83 6.93 -3.60
CA ARG A 87 -36.43 6.03 -4.70
C ARG A 87 -35.00 5.52 -4.54
N SER A 88 -34.07 6.36 -4.12
CA SER A 88 -32.71 5.93 -3.83
C SER A 88 -32.66 4.99 -2.63
N PHE A 89 -33.43 5.27 -1.58
CA PHE A 89 -33.59 4.41 -0.42
C PHE A 89 -34.14 3.02 -0.79
N ASN A 90 -35.25 2.95 -1.54
CA ASN A 90 -35.84 1.68 -1.98
C ASN A 90 -34.85 0.86 -2.83
N LYS A 91 -34.03 1.52 -3.65
CA LYS A 91 -32.98 0.84 -4.42
C LYS A 91 -31.89 0.27 -3.52
N LEU A 92 -31.48 1.01 -2.49
CA LEU A 92 -30.49 0.55 -1.52
C LEU A 92 -31.02 -0.63 -0.69
N GLU A 93 -32.28 -0.56 -0.26
CA GLU A 93 -32.96 -1.67 0.42
C GLU A 93 -33.01 -2.94 -0.46
N LEU A 94 -33.41 -2.79 -1.73
CA LEU A 94 -33.41 -3.91 -2.69
C LEU A 94 -32.00 -4.47 -2.95
N TYR A 95 -30.98 -3.60 -2.95
CA TYR A 95 -29.59 -4.02 -3.06
C TYR A 95 -29.19 -4.85 -1.84
N GLY A 96 -29.43 -4.37 -0.62
CA GLY A 96 -29.16 -5.12 0.61
C GLY A 96 -29.84 -6.49 0.64
N LYS A 97 -31.12 -6.55 0.25
CA LYS A 97 -31.87 -7.82 0.12
C LYS A 97 -31.22 -8.82 -0.83
N ARG A 98 -30.55 -8.36 -1.90
CA ARG A 98 -29.85 -9.23 -2.87
C ARG A 98 -28.45 -9.63 -2.41
N HIS A 99 -27.82 -8.79 -1.59
CA HIS A 99 -26.43 -8.94 -1.14
C HIS A 99 -26.33 -9.39 0.32
N GLY A 100 -27.37 -10.04 0.85
CA GLY A 100 -27.35 -10.63 2.20
C GLY A 100 -27.22 -9.59 3.32
N GLY A 101 -27.76 -8.39 3.12
CA GLY A 101 -27.65 -7.27 4.06
C GLY A 101 -26.44 -6.36 3.81
N ASP A 102 -25.50 -6.72 2.93
CA ASP A 102 -24.39 -5.82 2.60
C ASP A 102 -24.87 -4.63 1.76
N LEU A 103 -24.75 -3.44 2.35
CA LEU A 103 -25.09 -2.16 1.72
C LEU A 103 -23.85 -1.45 1.15
N THR A 104 -22.71 -2.13 1.07
CA THR A 104 -21.45 -1.57 0.57
C THR A 104 -21.41 -1.58 -0.96
N ILE A 105 -21.70 -0.42 -1.55
CA ILE A 105 -21.62 -0.24 -3.00
C ILE A 105 -20.27 0.38 -3.36
N ARG A 106 -19.53 -0.21 -4.31
CA ARG A 106 -18.26 0.36 -4.81
C ARG A 106 -18.53 1.45 -5.85
N ILE A 107 -17.60 2.40 -5.96
CA ILE A 107 -17.67 3.51 -6.92
C ILE A 107 -17.81 2.98 -8.36
N GLN A 108 -17.11 1.89 -8.67
CA GLN A 108 -17.09 1.27 -10.00
C GLN A 108 -18.42 0.60 -10.38
N ASP A 109 -19.19 0.16 -9.38
CA ASP A 109 -20.43 -0.61 -9.60
C ASP A 109 -21.62 0.32 -9.84
N ASP A 110 -21.78 1.35 -9.01
CA ASP A 110 -22.79 2.38 -9.20
C ASP A 110 -22.36 3.71 -8.56
N LEU A 111 -21.74 4.58 -9.37
CA LEU A 111 -21.29 5.90 -8.95
C LEU A 111 -22.42 6.77 -8.37
N ARG A 112 -23.65 6.66 -8.91
CA ARG A 112 -24.77 7.48 -8.46
C ARG A 112 -25.23 7.03 -7.08
N MET A 113 -25.34 5.72 -6.86
CA MET A 113 -25.71 5.19 -5.55
C MET A 113 -24.63 5.42 -4.51
N TYR A 114 -23.36 5.20 -4.86
CA TYR A 114 -22.22 5.53 -4.01
C TYR A 114 -22.25 6.99 -3.55
N THR A 115 -22.45 7.92 -4.50
CA THR A 115 -22.51 9.36 -4.20
C THR A 115 -23.69 9.69 -3.28
N TRP A 116 -24.84 9.06 -3.48
CA TRP A 116 -26.02 9.26 -2.63
C TRP A 116 -25.81 8.76 -1.19
N ILE A 117 -25.19 7.58 -1.03
CA ILE A 117 -24.80 7.01 0.27
C ILE A 117 -23.88 7.97 1.03
N GLU A 118 -22.84 8.48 0.36
CA GLU A 118 -21.90 9.43 0.96
C GLU A 118 -22.57 10.75 1.36
N GLN A 119 -23.58 11.20 0.60
CA GLN A 119 -24.38 12.36 0.98
C GLN A 119 -25.19 12.11 2.27
N GLN A 120 -25.76 10.90 2.44
CA GLN A 120 -26.49 10.55 3.67
C GLN A 120 -25.56 10.54 4.88
N ARG A 121 -24.39 9.93 4.77
CA ARG A 121 -23.36 9.94 5.84
C ARG A 121 -22.94 11.36 6.22
N LYS A 122 -22.72 12.22 5.22
CA LYS A 122 -22.39 13.65 5.45
C LYS A 122 -23.54 14.42 6.10
N ALA A 123 -24.79 14.16 5.70
CA ALA A 123 -25.96 14.82 6.29
C ALA A 123 -26.16 14.41 7.75
N TYR A 124 -26.02 13.10 8.06
CA TYR A 124 -26.07 12.57 9.43
C TYR A 124 -24.97 13.19 10.30
N LYS A 125 -23.71 13.18 9.84
CA LYS A 125 -22.58 13.77 10.59
C LYS A 125 -22.75 15.26 10.88
N LYS A 126 -23.47 15.99 10.03
CA LYS A 126 -23.76 17.43 10.21
C LYS A 126 -25.03 17.70 11.02
N GLY A 127 -25.77 16.67 11.45
CA GLY A 127 -27.06 16.82 12.13
C GLY A 127 -28.15 17.42 11.24
N LEU A 128 -28.03 17.30 9.91
CA LEU A 128 -28.98 17.87 8.93
C LEU A 128 -29.95 16.82 8.38
N MET A 129 -29.89 15.58 8.88
CA MET A 129 -30.80 14.50 8.51
C MET A 129 -32.08 14.63 9.35
N SER A 130 -33.25 14.39 8.73
CA SER A 130 -34.50 14.33 9.48
C SER A 130 -34.61 12.99 10.21
N ILE A 131 -35.37 12.97 11.31
CA ILE A 131 -35.56 11.78 12.15
C ILE A 131 -36.15 10.62 11.31
N GLU A 132 -37.11 10.91 10.44
CA GLU A 132 -37.77 9.89 9.61
C GLU A 132 -36.79 9.20 8.65
N ARG A 133 -35.82 9.96 8.10
CA ARG A 133 -34.80 9.39 7.21
C ARG A 133 -33.77 8.58 7.97
N GLU A 134 -33.44 9.01 9.17
CA GLU A 134 -32.55 8.28 10.06
C GLU A 134 -33.16 6.93 10.44
N ASP A 135 -34.42 6.91 10.86
CA ASP A 135 -35.13 5.69 11.26
C ASP A 135 -35.22 4.67 10.11
N LEU A 136 -35.59 5.12 8.91
CA LEU A 136 -35.64 4.26 7.72
C LEU A 136 -34.27 3.64 7.38
N LEU A 137 -33.19 4.42 7.49
CA LEU A 137 -31.84 3.92 7.26
C LEU A 137 -31.38 2.96 8.36
N ARG A 138 -31.77 3.20 9.63
CA ARG A 138 -31.50 2.28 10.74
C ARG A 138 -32.22 0.93 10.57
N GLU A 139 -33.43 0.93 10.03
CA GLU A 139 -34.22 -0.30 9.78
C GLU A 139 -33.52 -1.27 8.83
N ILE A 140 -32.77 -0.75 7.85
CA ILE A 140 -31.98 -1.57 6.90
C ILE A 140 -30.54 -1.81 7.38
N GLU A 141 -30.24 -1.55 8.66
CA GLU A 141 -28.90 -1.67 9.26
C GLU A 141 -27.83 -0.84 8.53
N PHE A 142 -28.22 0.33 8.00
CA PHE A 142 -27.30 1.20 7.28
C PHE A 142 -26.19 1.75 8.18
N SER A 143 -24.93 1.54 7.77
CA SER A 143 -23.77 2.11 8.44
C SER A 143 -23.54 3.58 8.05
N PHE A 144 -23.84 4.48 8.98
CA PHE A 144 -23.53 5.91 8.88
C PHE A 144 -22.03 6.21 9.02
N ASP A 145 -21.28 5.36 9.73
CA ASP A 145 -19.82 5.40 9.80
C ASP A 145 -19.20 4.01 9.53
N PRO A 146 -18.86 3.70 8.27
CA PRO A 146 -18.25 2.43 7.90
C PRO A 146 -16.86 2.23 8.49
N LYS A 147 -16.16 3.34 8.79
CA LYS A 147 -14.83 3.26 9.41
C LYS A 147 -14.97 2.79 10.85
N ASP A 148 -16.07 3.13 11.50
CA ASP A 148 -16.37 2.66 12.84
C ASP A 148 -16.77 1.18 12.88
N VAL A 149 -17.61 0.73 11.94
CA VAL A 149 -17.94 -0.71 11.81
C VAL A 149 -16.66 -1.53 11.63
N LYS A 150 -15.78 -1.11 10.72
CA LYS A 150 -14.51 -1.79 10.48
C LYS A 150 -13.59 -1.77 11.70
N TRP A 151 -13.62 -0.69 12.49
CA TRP A 151 -12.88 -0.62 13.74
C TRP A 151 -13.44 -1.63 14.76
N ARG A 152 -14.76 -1.70 14.93
CA ARG A 152 -15.43 -2.66 15.82
C ARG A 152 -15.14 -4.11 15.45
N THR A 153 -15.22 -4.48 14.17
CA THR A 153 -14.87 -5.83 13.71
C THR A 153 -13.41 -6.19 14.02
N ASN A 154 -12.49 -5.25 13.85
CA ASN A 154 -11.08 -5.51 14.16
C ASN A 154 -10.81 -5.57 15.67
N HIS A 155 -11.55 -4.80 16.47
CA HIS A 155 -11.52 -4.90 17.92
C HIS A 155 -12.03 -6.26 18.39
N GLU A 156 -13.14 -6.76 17.84
CA GLU A 156 -13.66 -8.11 18.10
C GLU A 156 -12.64 -9.21 17.73
N ASN A 157 -12.00 -9.10 16.57
CA ASN A 157 -10.93 -10.03 16.18
C ASN A 157 -9.73 -9.98 17.15
N LEU A 158 -9.44 -8.82 17.73
CA LEU A 158 -8.40 -8.69 18.75
C LEU A 158 -8.84 -9.31 20.08
N CYS A 159 -10.12 -9.22 20.46
CA CYS A 159 -10.67 -9.93 21.61
C CYS A 159 -10.51 -11.45 21.45
N LEU A 160 -10.87 -12.00 20.29
CA LEU A 160 -10.69 -13.43 19.99
C LEU A 160 -9.21 -13.85 20.06
N TYR A 161 -8.32 -13.02 19.50
CA TYR A 161 -6.87 -13.25 19.61
C TYR A 161 -6.40 -13.26 21.07
N HIS A 162 -6.91 -12.33 21.89
CA HIS A 162 -6.57 -12.25 23.30
C HIS A 162 -7.07 -13.47 24.09
N GLU A 163 -8.29 -13.96 23.79
CA GLU A 163 -8.82 -15.19 24.38
C GLU A 163 -7.97 -16.43 24.02
N GLU A 164 -7.47 -16.51 22.79
CA GLU A 164 -6.67 -17.64 22.31
C GLU A 164 -5.21 -17.61 22.81
N HIS A 165 -4.57 -16.44 22.81
CA HIS A 165 -3.14 -16.32 23.07
C HIS A 165 -2.80 -15.71 24.44
N GLY A 166 -3.78 -15.16 25.16
CA GLY A 166 -3.61 -14.52 26.46
C GLY A 166 -2.90 -13.16 26.42
N ASP A 167 -2.66 -12.60 25.22
CA ASP A 167 -2.01 -11.30 25.05
C ASP A 167 -2.57 -10.53 23.84
N THR A 168 -2.13 -9.28 23.66
CA THR A 168 -2.52 -8.41 22.53
C THR A 168 -1.35 -8.15 21.56
N LEU A 169 -0.35 -9.04 21.57
CA LEU A 169 0.91 -8.91 20.83
C LEU A 169 0.83 -9.58 19.46
N VAL A 170 -0.14 -9.14 18.65
CA VAL A 170 -0.37 -9.70 17.31
C VAL A 170 0.86 -9.47 16.40
N PRO A 171 1.47 -10.53 15.85
CA PRO A 171 2.59 -10.42 14.91
C PRO A 171 2.24 -9.62 13.66
N LEU A 172 3.20 -8.87 13.10
CA LEU A 172 3.03 -8.16 11.82
C LEU A 172 3.03 -9.10 10.60
N ILE A 173 3.55 -10.31 10.78
CA ILE A 173 3.70 -11.33 9.76
C ILE A 173 3.13 -12.63 10.36
N ASP A 174 2.33 -13.36 9.59
CA ASP A 174 1.79 -14.66 9.99
C ASP A 174 2.85 -15.78 9.87
N ASP A 175 2.46 -16.99 10.28
CA ASP A 175 3.35 -18.15 10.29
C ASP A 175 3.81 -18.58 8.88
N GLU A 176 3.11 -18.14 7.84
CA GLU A 176 3.44 -18.38 6.42
C GLU A 176 4.36 -17.30 5.84
N GLY A 177 4.78 -16.32 6.64
CA GLY A 177 5.62 -15.21 6.19
C GLY A 177 4.85 -14.12 5.44
N LYS A 178 3.52 -14.15 5.44
CA LYS A 178 2.66 -13.14 4.81
C LYS A 178 2.27 -12.06 5.82
N SER A 179 1.88 -10.91 5.30
CA SER A 179 1.49 -9.78 6.12
C SER A 179 0.20 -10.07 6.91
N ASN A 180 0.28 -10.01 8.25
CA ASN A 180 -0.88 -10.15 9.13
C ASN A 180 -1.65 -8.82 9.23
N TYR A 181 -2.88 -8.82 8.75
CA TYR A 181 -3.75 -7.64 8.74
C TYR A 181 -4.07 -7.11 10.15
N LEU A 182 -4.35 -8.01 11.11
CA LEU A 182 -4.68 -7.64 12.48
C LEU A 182 -3.45 -7.02 13.17
N GLY A 183 -2.27 -7.59 12.94
CA GLY A 183 -1.00 -7.03 13.43
C GLY A 183 -0.72 -5.61 12.92
N GLN A 184 -0.99 -5.35 11.63
CA GLN A 184 -0.89 -3.99 11.09
C GLN A 184 -1.90 -3.02 11.71
N TRP A 185 -3.14 -3.48 11.93
CA TRP A 185 -4.18 -2.67 12.52
C TRP A 185 -3.86 -2.28 13.97
N VAL A 186 -3.37 -3.23 14.77
CA VAL A 186 -2.88 -3.04 16.14
C VAL A 186 -1.72 -2.04 16.16
N ALA A 187 -0.72 -2.20 15.29
CA ALA A 187 0.40 -1.26 15.17
C ALA A 187 -0.06 0.17 14.81
N ARG A 188 -1.11 0.27 13.99
CA ARG A 188 -1.74 1.56 13.67
C ARG A 188 -2.45 2.17 14.87
N GLN A 189 -3.14 1.39 15.71
CA GLN A 189 -3.79 1.93 16.92
C GLN A 189 -2.76 2.54 17.88
N ARG A 190 -1.63 1.85 18.10
CA ARG A 190 -0.52 2.37 18.93
C ARG A 190 0.03 3.70 18.41
N ARG A 191 0.22 3.81 17.09
CA ARG A 191 0.65 5.08 16.47
C ARG A 191 -0.37 6.19 16.71
N LEU A 192 -1.65 5.93 16.45
CA LEU A 192 -2.72 6.93 16.65
C LEU A 192 -2.84 7.40 18.10
N TYR A 193 -2.58 6.50 19.06
CA TYR A 193 -2.53 6.82 20.48
C TYR A 193 -1.35 7.75 20.82
N HIS A 194 -0.14 7.43 20.37
CA HIS A 194 1.04 8.29 20.58
C HIS A 194 0.92 9.64 19.86
N ASP A 195 0.25 9.66 18.70
CA ASP A 195 -0.04 10.88 17.95
C ASP A 195 -1.16 11.72 18.61
N GLY A 196 -1.83 11.21 19.66
CA GLY A 196 -2.90 11.92 20.39
C GLY A 196 -4.20 12.10 19.58
N VAL A 197 -4.39 11.32 18.51
CA VAL A 197 -5.54 11.45 17.59
C VAL A 197 -6.53 10.30 17.71
N LEU A 198 -6.27 9.33 18.60
CA LEU A 198 -7.19 8.23 18.87
C LEU A 198 -8.32 8.71 19.79
N MET A 199 -9.55 8.36 19.45
CA MET A 199 -10.74 8.76 20.20
C MET A 199 -10.81 8.06 21.56
N ASP A 200 -11.20 8.78 22.62
CA ASP A 200 -11.24 8.28 24.01
C ASP A 200 -11.99 6.96 24.15
N GLY A 201 -13.19 6.84 23.57
CA GLY A 201 -13.96 5.58 23.63
C GLY A 201 -13.27 4.38 22.97
N ARG A 202 -12.34 4.61 22.03
CA ARG A 202 -11.51 3.54 21.43
C ARG A 202 -10.33 3.17 22.33
N ILE A 203 -9.81 4.14 23.08
CA ILE A 203 -8.76 3.93 24.08
C ILE A 203 -9.34 3.08 25.22
N GLU A 204 -10.51 3.44 25.74
CA GLU A 204 -11.23 2.69 26.79
C GLU A 204 -11.48 1.25 26.36
N ALA A 205 -12.09 1.04 25.19
CA ALA A 205 -12.38 -0.30 24.69
C ALA A 205 -11.13 -1.19 24.47
N LEU A 206 -9.98 -0.58 24.15
CA LEU A 206 -8.70 -1.30 24.06
C LEU A 206 -8.11 -1.56 25.46
N ASN A 207 -8.23 -0.62 26.39
CA ASN A 207 -7.78 -0.81 27.77
C ASN A 207 -8.54 -1.94 28.48
N ASP A 208 -9.84 -2.09 28.21
CA ASP A 208 -10.69 -3.13 28.81
C ASP A 208 -10.20 -4.56 28.53
N ILE A 209 -9.52 -4.77 27.40
CA ILE A 209 -8.93 -6.06 27.02
C ILE A 209 -7.44 -6.17 27.38
N GLY A 210 -6.93 -5.26 28.23
CA GLY A 210 -5.52 -5.23 28.61
C GLY A 210 -4.58 -4.95 27.43
N PHE A 211 -4.98 -4.07 26.51
CA PHE A 211 -4.19 -3.78 25.32
C PHE A 211 -2.84 -3.12 25.66
N SER A 212 -1.76 -3.76 25.20
CA SER A 212 -0.40 -3.25 25.39
C SER A 212 -0.10 -2.10 24.41
N TRP A 213 -0.08 -0.88 24.94
CA TRP A 213 0.33 0.33 24.21
C TRP A 213 1.85 0.38 23.98
N GLU A 214 2.63 -0.19 24.90
CA GLU A 214 4.09 -0.23 24.85
C GLU A 214 4.65 -1.68 24.84
N PRO A 215 4.51 -2.41 23.72
CA PRO A 215 4.93 -3.81 23.59
C PRO A 215 6.40 -4.04 23.93
N ALA A 216 7.27 -3.06 23.70
CA ALA A 216 8.72 -3.18 23.88
C ALA A 216 9.15 -3.23 25.35
N ALA A 217 8.35 -2.69 26.27
CA ALA A 217 8.59 -2.74 27.71
C ALA A 217 8.03 -4.05 28.29
N GLU A 218 6.80 -4.41 27.94
CA GLU A 218 6.13 -5.60 28.45
C GLU A 218 6.72 -6.92 27.90
N SER A 219 7.14 -6.92 26.63
CA SER A 219 7.93 -8.04 26.09
C SER A 219 9.28 -8.18 26.77
N TRP A 220 9.92 -7.07 27.20
CA TRP A 220 11.19 -7.13 27.91
C TRP A 220 11.05 -7.84 29.25
N ASP A 221 10.11 -7.43 30.10
CA ASP A 221 9.95 -8.02 31.43
C ASP A 221 9.51 -9.49 31.35
N ARG A 222 8.66 -9.85 30.38
CA ARG A 222 8.27 -11.23 30.10
C ARG A 222 9.46 -12.11 29.71
N TYR A 223 10.22 -11.72 28.68
CA TYR A 223 11.36 -12.51 28.22
C TYR A 223 12.53 -12.48 29.21
N TYR A 224 12.73 -11.38 29.93
CA TYR A 224 13.70 -11.29 31.02
C TYR A 224 13.34 -12.27 32.16
N THR A 225 12.07 -12.36 32.54
CA THR A 225 11.61 -13.33 33.54
C THR A 225 11.77 -14.77 33.06
N GLN A 226 11.44 -15.07 31.81
CA GLN A 226 11.67 -16.38 31.20
C GLN A 226 13.16 -16.75 31.17
N LEU A 227 14.03 -15.80 30.82
CA LEU A 227 15.47 -16.00 30.84
C LEU A 227 16.01 -16.20 32.26
N CYS A 228 15.48 -15.48 33.26
CA CYS A 228 15.84 -15.70 34.66
C CYS A 228 15.46 -17.11 35.13
N ASN A 229 14.28 -17.61 34.75
CA ASN A 229 13.86 -18.98 35.07
C ASN A 229 14.74 -20.01 34.36
N PHE A 230 15.04 -19.79 33.08
CA PHE A 230 15.95 -20.63 32.31
C PHE A 230 17.35 -20.68 32.94
N TYR A 231 17.88 -19.54 33.40
CA TYR A 231 19.16 -19.48 34.10
C TYR A 231 19.14 -20.24 35.43
N LYS A 232 18.05 -20.16 36.20
CA LYS A 232 17.90 -20.93 37.45
C LYS A 232 17.91 -22.45 37.20
N GLU A 233 17.34 -22.90 36.09
CA GLU A 233 17.24 -24.32 35.75
C GLU A 233 18.51 -24.88 35.11
N HIS A 234 19.16 -24.10 34.24
CA HIS A 234 20.26 -24.57 33.39
C HIS A 234 21.62 -23.95 33.72
N ASN A 235 21.67 -22.98 34.64
CA ASN A 235 22.88 -22.28 35.09
C ASN A 235 23.67 -21.61 33.94
N HIS A 236 23.00 -21.29 32.82
CA HIS A 236 23.56 -20.60 31.67
C HIS A 236 22.48 -19.84 30.90
N THR A 237 22.87 -18.83 30.11
CA THR A 237 21.93 -18.03 29.28
C THR A 237 21.88 -18.47 27.81
N ARG A 238 22.33 -19.69 27.50
CA ARG A 238 22.31 -20.29 26.15
C ARG A 238 20.98 -20.97 25.88
N VAL A 239 19.98 -20.18 25.50
CA VAL A 239 18.66 -20.68 25.15
C VAL A 239 18.73 -21.51 23.85
N PRO A 240 18.17 -22.73 23.77
CA PRO A 240 18.14 -23.52 22.54
C PRO A 240 17.22 -22.91 21.47
N ARG A 241 17.54 -23.08 20.18
CA ARG A 241 16.66 -22.65 19.05
C ARG A 241 15.24 -23.24 19.14
N SER A 242 15.08 -24.41 19.75
CA SER A 242 13.78 -25.05 19.96
C SER A 242 12.85 -24.29 20.91
N MET A 243 13.38 -23.38 21.75
CA MET A 243 12.57 -22.49 22.60
C MET A 243 12.08 -21.22 21.86
N GLY A 244 12.21 -21.20 20.53
CA GLY A 244 11.53 -20.26 19.63
C GLY A 244 11.71 -18.79 20.02
N SER A 245 10.63 -18.16 20.46
CA SER A 245 10.54 -16.73 20.76
C SER A 245 11.56 -16.25 21.80
N LEU A 246 11.88 -17.07 22.81
CA LEU A 246 12.89 -16.72 23.82
C LEU A 246 14.31 -16.71 23.23
N TRP A 247 14.63 -17.68 22.35
CA TRP A 247 15.91 -17.73 21.65
C TRP A 247 16.10 -16.53 20.72
N ILE A 248 15.06 -16.22 19.92
CA ILE A 248 15.08 -15.06 19.00
C ILE A 248 15.31 -13.76 19.77
N TRP A 249 14.67 -13.62 20.94
CA TRP A 249 14.84 -12.45 21.81
C TRP A 249 16.27 -12.36 22.35
N VAL A 250 16.85 -13.44 22.87
CA VAL A 250 18.24 -13.50 23.37
C VAL A 250 19.26 -13.19 22.27
N ASP A 251 19.10 -13.77 21.08
CA ASP A 251 19.99 -13.54 19.94
C ASP A 251 19.95 -12.08 19.46
N ARG A 252 18.76 -11.45 19.46
CA ARG A 252 18.63 -10.01 19.19
C ARG A 252 19.38 -9.16 20.21
N GLN A 253 19.36 -9.54 21.49
CA GLN A 253 20.14 -8.81 22.51
C GLN A 253 21.65 -8.93 22.26
N ARG A 254 22.16 -10.13 21.96
CA ARG A 254 23.59 -10.33 21.62
C ARG A 254 24.00 -9.51 20.39
N ARG A 255 23.20 -9.54 19.31
CA ARG A 255 23.48 -8.77 18.08
C ARG A 255 23.54 -7.27 18.31
N SER A 256 22.61 -6.72 19.10
CA SER A 256 22.60 -5.28 19.37
C SER A 256 23.75 -4.85 20.31
N TYR A 257 24.19 -5.72 21.23
CA TYR A 257 25.39 -5.48 22.03
C TYR A 257 26.68 -5.51 21.20
N ARG A 258 26.82 -6.45 20.25
CA ARG A 258 27.96 -6.44 19.30
C ARG A 258 28.03 -5.14 18.49
N LYS A 259 26.86 -4.60 18.09
CA LYS A 259 26.79 -3.31 17.40
C LYS A 259 27.21 -2.15 18.34
N HIS A 260 26.83 -2.21 19.61
CA HIS A 260 27.26 -1.26 20.64
C HIS A 260 28.78 -1.25 20.83
N LEU A 261 29.43 -2.43 20.84
CA LEU A 261 30.90 -2.55 20.95
C LEU A 261 31.62 -1.95 19.74
N ARG A 262 31.19 -2.29 18.51
CA ARG A 262 31.79 -1.76 17.27
C ARG A 262 31.73 -0.24 17.16
N LEU A 263 30.65 0.38 17.65
CA LEU A 263 30.50 1.85 17.67
C LEU A 263 31.40 2.51 18.73
N LYS A 264 31.71 1.80 19.81
CA LYS A 264 32.60 2.27 20.87
C LYS A 264 34.06 2.26 20.41
N GLU A 265 34.48 1.21 19.71
CA GLU A 265 35.81 1.06 19.11
C GLU A 265 36.09 2.13 18.03
N HIS A 266 35.06 2.51 17.26
CA HIS A 266 35.20 3.52 16.20
C HIS A 266 35.38 4.95 16.73
N ASN A 267 34.94 5.23 17.96
CA ASN A 267 35.06 6.54 18.63
C ASN A 267 36.34 6.67 19.48
N ASP A 268 36.99 5.56 19.85
CA ASP A 268 38.23 5.56 20.64
C ASP A 268 39.50 5.66 19.78
N GLY A 269 39.35 5.64 18.44
CA GLY A 269 40.45 5.69 17.47
C GLY A 269 40.69 7.04 16.78
N THR A 270 39.97 8.09 17.17
CA THR A 270 40.16 9.45 16.62
C THR A 270 40.59 10.43 17.71
N GLU A 271 41.88 10.45 18.02
CA GLU A 271 42.51 11.64 18.59
C GLU A 271 42.76 12.66 17.47
N THR A 272 41.80 13.56 17.24
CA THR A 272 42.08 14.90 16.71
C THR A 272 41.21 15.93 17.40
N ASP A 273 41.89 16.67 18.28
CA ASP A 273 41.81 18.10 18.59
C ASP A 273 40.46 18.86 18.53
N ALA A 274 40.15 19.41 19.71
CA ALA A 274 39.31 20.56 20.07
C ALA A 274 38.21 21.08 19.12
N GLY A 275 36.98 21.08 19.66
CA GLY A 275 36.18 22.31 19.68
C GLY A 275 34.86 22.31 18.93
N SER A 276 33.84 21.62 19.44
CA SER A 276 32.44 22.08 19.35
C SER A 276 31.57 21.26 20.29
N GLY A 277 31.20 21.86 21.42
CA GLY A 277 30.14 21.34 22.27
C GLY A 277 28.81 21.46 21.54
N THR A 278 28.36 20.36 20.93
CA THR A 278 26.95 20.15 20.64
C THR A 278 26.48 19.02 21.53
N ASP A 279 25.72 19.43 22.54
CA ASP A 279 24.87 18.59 23.37
C ASP A 279 23.89 17.84 22.44
N MET A 280 24.24 16.63 22.04
CA MET A 280 23.39 15.79 21.19
C MET A 280 22.41 15.00 22.06
N THR A 281 21.39 15.68 22.55
CA THR A 281 20.12 15.05 22.93
C THR A 281 19.17 15.15 21.74
N ASP A 282 19.30 14.24 20.75
CA ASP A 282 18.31 14.18 19.66
C ASP A 282 18.03 12.73 19.17
N THR A 283 17.22 12.05 19.98
CA THR A 283 15.96 11.32 19.69
C THR A 283 15.68 10.62 18.34
N ALA A 284 16.65 10.38 17.44
CA ALA A 284 16.38 9.67 16.17
C ALA A 284 16.97 8.24 16.05
N SER A 285 17.79 7.78 17.00
CA SER A 285 18.49 6.49 16.90
C SER A 285 18.16 5.45 17.99
N TYR A 286 17.13 5.71 18.82
CA TYR A 286 16.79 4.86 19.97
C TYR A 286 16.20 3.48 19.61
N GLY A 287 15.96 3.18 18.33
CA GLY A 287 15.41 1.89 17.91
C GLY A 287 16.43 0.76 17.70
N ILE A 288 17.75 1.03 17.73
CA ILE A 288 18.75 0.07 17.21
C ILE A 288 19.79 -0.37 18.25
N LEU A 289 19.99 0.37 19.34
CA LEU A 289 21.00 0.10 20.37
C LEU A 289 20.36 -0.33 21.69
N ILE A 290 20.92 -1.34 22.37
CA ILE A 290 20.46 -1.73 23.70
C ILE A 290 20.74 -0.60 24.71
N PRO A 291 19.71 -0.16 25.47
CA PRO A 291 19.87 0.80 26.56
C PRO A 291 20.83 0.29 27.65
N LYS A 292 21.69 1.18 28.19
CA LYS A 292 22.67 0.84 29.25
C LYS A 292 22.04 0.16 30.47
N GLY A 293 20.82 0.55 30.85
CA GLY A 293 20.07 -0.08 31.94
C GLY A 293 19.75 -1.55 31.68
N LYS A 294 19.42 -1.91 30.43
CA LYS A 294 19.14 -3.29 30.01
C LYS A 294 20.41 -4.15 29.95
N ILE A 295 21.54 -3.57 29.55
CA ILE A 295 22.87 -4.21 29.62
C ILE A 295 23.19 -4.57 31.08
N LYS A 296 23.01 -3.61 32.00
CA LYS A 296 23.24 -3.82 33.44
C LYS A 296 22.37 -4.95 34.00
N SER A 297 21.08 -4.96 33.68
CA SER A 297 20.17 -6.02 34.15
C SER A 297 20.56 -7.41 33.64
N LEU A 298 20.94 -7.54 32.36
CA LEU A 298 21.38 -8.81 31.79
C LEU A 298 22.75 -9.25 32.34
N SER A 299 23.72 -8.33 32.49
CA SER A 299 25.01 -8.68 33.09
C SER A 299 24.88 -9.14 34.54
N ASN A 300 23.92 -8.59 35.29
CA ASN A 300 23.68 -8.98 36.68
C ASN A 300 23.18 -10.43 36.83
N ILE A 301 22.53 -11.00 35.82
CA ILE A 301 22.09 -12.41 35.81
C ILE A 301 23.15 -13.36 35.22
N GLY A 302 24.38 -12.87 34.99
CA GLY A 302 25.45 -13.66 34.38
C GLY A 302 25.25 -13.91 32.88
N PHE A 303 24.58 -12.99 32.17
CA PHE A 303 24.35 -13.13 30.74
C PHE A 303 25.65 -13.13 29.94
N GLU A 304 25.92 -14.24 29.26
CA GLU A 304 27.06 -14.40 28.35
C GLU A 304 26.83 -13.57 27.08
N TRP A 305 27.57 -12.45 26.97
CA TRP A 305 27.51 -11.53 25.83
C TRP A 305 28.38 -11.97 24.65
N GLU A 306 29.46 -12.70 24.93
CA GLU A 306 30.37 -13.28 23.95
C GLU A 306 29.96 -14.74 23.71
N ASP A 307 29.75 -15.10 22.45
CA ASP A 307 29.68 -16.51 22.07
C ASP A 307 31.13 -17.03 22.23
N ILE A 308 31.40 -17.83 23.26
CA ILE A 308 32.66 -18.58 23.35
C ILE A 308 32.81 -19.31 22.02
N GLU A 309 33.96 -19.09 21.40
CA GLU A 309 34.39 -19.61 20.11
C GLU A 309 33.66 -20.91 19.69
N ASP A 310 32.88 -20.78 18.62
CA ASP A 310 32.70 -21.83 17.64
C ASP A 310 32.16 -23.19 18.16
N ASP A 311 30.85 -23.24 18.44
CA ASP A 311 30.03 -24.48 18.40
C ASP A 311 30.05 -25.17 17.00
N THR A 312 30.90 -24.73 16.07
CA THR A 312 31.22 -25.48 14.86
C THR A 312 32.31 -26.55 15.08
N LYS A 313 32.98 -26.59 16.24
CA LYS A 313 34.07 -27.57 16.50
C LYS A 313 33.71 -28.82 17.30
N ILE A 314 32.46 -29.01 17.74
CA ILE A 314 31.97 -30.32 18.18
C ILE A 314 31.06 -30.87 17.07
N PHE A 315 31.71 -31.53 16.12
CA PHE A 315 31.07 -32.10 14.94
C PHE A 315 30.37 -33.42 15.31
N SER A 316 29.06 -33.51 15.15
CA SER A 316 28.43 -34.81 14.90
C SER A 316 28.71 -35.20 13.45
N GLU A 317 29.07 -36.46 13.20
CA GLU A 317 29.30 -37.01 11.85
C GLU A 317 28.14 -36.68 10.88
N ASP A 318 26.90 -36.63 11.38
CA ASP A 318 25.69 -36.27 10.63
C ASP A 318 25.69 -34.81 10.13
N ARG A 319 26.34 -33.88 10.85
CA ARG A 319 26.46 -32.48 10.45
C ARG A 319 27.62 -32.26 9.48
N LYS A 320 28.70 -33.06 9.53
CA LYS A 320 29.78 -33.00 8.54
C LYS A 320 29.25 -33.35 7.15
N GLU A 321 28.45 -34.40 7.00
CA GLU A 321 27.81 -34.75 5.71
C GLU A 321 26.87 -33.64 5.22
N ARG A 322 26.04 -33.08 6.10
CA ARG A 322 25.13 -31.98 5.74
C ARG A 322 25.86 -30.68 5.39
N LEU A 323 26.91 -30.33 6.13
CA LEU A 323 27.74 -29.17 5.83
C LEU A 323 28.51 -29.39 4.54
N MET A 324 29.06 -30.58 4.29
CA MET A 324 29.76 -30.90 3.05
C MET A 324 28.82 -30.77 1.84
N ASN A 325 27.56 -31.21 1.97
CA ASN A 325 26.51 -31.01 0.96
C ASN A 325 26.11 -29.54 0.80
N VAL A 326 26.01 -28.75 1.88
CA VAL A 326 25.67 -27.32 1.81
C VAL A 326 26.85 -26.47 1.31
N THR A 327 28.10 -26.80 1.64
CA THR A 327 29.29 -26.18 1.03
C THR A 327 29.45 -26.59 -0.43
N PHE A 328 29.04 -27.81 -0.80
CA PHE A 328 28.95 -28.23 -2.20
C PHE A 328 27.88 -27.43 -2.95
N GLU A 329 26.69 -27.22 -2.38
CA GLU A 329 25.64 -26.36 -2.96
C GLU A 329 26.01 -24.87 -3.02
N LEU A 330 26.71 -24.34 -2.00
CA LEU A 330 27.21 -22.95 -2.00
C LEU A 330 28.37 -22.76 -3.01
N SER A 331 29.24 -23.76 -3.18
CA SER A 331 30.27 -23.80 -4.24
C SER A 331 29.62 -23.80 -5.62
N LEU A 332 28.57 -24.61 -5.79
CA LEU A 332 27.79 -24.69 -7.03
C LEU A 332 27.20 -23.32 -7.42
N HIS A 333 26.71 -22.54 -6.45
CA HIS A 333 26.11 -21.23 -6.74
C HIS A 333 27.14 -20.19 -7.23
N ASP A 334 28.35 -20.19 -6.67
CA ASP A 334 29.42 -19.29 -7.14
C ASP A 334 29.98 -19.74 -8.50
N GLU A 335 30.06 -21.05 -8.75
CA GLU A 335 30.42 -21.62 -10.06
C GLU A 335 29.39 -21.28 -11.14
N ILE A 336 28.09 -21.46 -10.87
CA ILE A 336 26.99 -21.09 -11.78
C ILE A 336 26.96 -19.58 -12.03
N TRP A 337 27.30 -18.76 -11.02
CA TRP A 337 27.41 -17.32 -11.21
C TRP A 337 28.57 -16.96 -12.13
N ALA A 338 29.74 -17.58 -11.95
CA ALA A 338 30.92 -17.36 -12.80
C ALA A 338 30.67 -17.81 -14.25
N GLU A 339 30.00 -18.95 -14.45
CA GLU A 339 29.63 -19.46 -15.77
C GLU A 339 28.68 -18.50 -16.49
N ASN A 340 27.62 -18.05 -15.82
CA ASN A 340 26.66 -17.09 -16.41
C ASN A 340 27.30 -15.74 -16.71
N PHE A 341 28.22 -15.28 -15.86
CA PHE A 341 29.00 -14.07 -16.12
C PHE A 341 29.91 -14.23 -17.35
N GLN A 342 30.51 -15.40 -17.54
CA GLN A 342 31.29 -15.70 -18.74
C GLN A 342 30.40 -15.77 -20.01
N LYS A 343 29.20 -16.36 -19.92
CA LYS A 343 28.21 -16.36 -21.00
C LYS A 343 27.82 -14.93 -21.40
N LEU A 344 27.63 -14.04 -20.42
CA LEU A 344 27.35 -12.62 -20.69
C LEU A 344 28.52 -11.92 -21.40
N LYS A 345 29.77 -12.20 -21.00
CA LYS A 345 30.97 -11.67 -21.68
C LYS A 345 31.05 -12.13 -23.13
N ASN A 346 30.77 -13.40 -23.39
CA ASN A 346 30.78 -13.97 -24.74
C ASN A 346 29.67 -13.33 -25.59
N PHE A 347 28.46 -13.18 -25.03
CA PHE A 347 27.35 -12.51 -25.70
C PHE A 347 27.70 -11.05 -26.06
N HIS A 348 28.30 -10.30 -25.14
CA HIS A 348 28.75 -8.94 -25.42
C HIS A 348 29.84 -8.90 -26.50
N LYS A 349 30.76 -9.87 -26.51
CA LYS A 349 31.80 -9.96 -27.54
C LYS A 349 31.22 -10.23 -28.93
N GLU A 350 30.13 -11.01 -29.02
CA GLU A 350 29.50 -11.39 -30.27
C GLU A 350 28.54 -10.32 -30.82
N PHE A 351 27.71 -9.74 -29.96
CA PHE A 351 26.64 -8.81 -30.35
C PHE A 351 26.92 -7.34 -30.01
N ASN A 352 28.06 -7.06 -29.36
CA ASN A 352 28.48 -5.72 -28.93
C ASN A 352 27.45 -4.96 -28.07
N HIS A 353 26.58 -5.68 -27.36
CA HIS A 353 25.62 -5.12 -26.42
C HIS A 353 25.24 -6.11 -25.31
N PHE A 354 24.66 -5.61 -24.21
CA PHE A 354 24.24 -6.44 -23.07
C PHE A 354 22.73 -6.77 -23.04
N SER A 355 22.01 -6.43 -24.11
CA SER A 355 20.58 -6.72 -24.28
C SER A 355 20.35 -8.16 -24.73
N VAL A 356 20.44 -9.10 -23.78
CA VAL A 356 20.19 -10.52 -24.04
C VAL A 356 18.72 -10.73 -24.44
N PRO A 357 18.39 -11.33 -25.60
CA PRO A 357 17.01 -11.53 -26.02
C PRO A 357 16.35 -12.69 -25.25
N THR A 358 15.02 -12.76 -25.30
CA THR A 358 14.23 -13.84 -24.68
C THR A 358 14.10 -15.08 -25.59
N ASP A 359 14.42 -14.91 -26.87
CA ASP A 359 14.30 -15.88 -27.97
C ASP A 359 15.57 -15.71 -28.85
N PRO A 360 16.29 -16.78 -29.27
CA PRO A 360 16.06 -18.22 -29.06
C PRO A 360 16.22 -18.71 -27.60
N VAL A 361 15.69 -19.91 -27.34
CA VAL A 361 15.62 -20.56 -26.00
C VAL A 361 16.97 -20.59 -25.29
N GLU A 362 18.07 -20.69 -26.04
CA GLU A 362 19.44 -20.68 -25.53
C GLU A 362 19.80 -19.42 -24.71
N TYR A 363 19.17 -18.28 -24.98
CA TYR A 363 19.41 -17.03 -24.25
C TYR A 363 18.43 -16.78 -23.10
N LYS A 364 17.39 -17.61 -22.95
CA LYS A 364 16.32 -17.42 -21.96
C LYS A 364 16.84 -17.45 -20.52
N GLU A 365 17.73 -18.39 -20.22
CA GLU A 365 18.33 -18.54 -18.88
C GLU A 365 19.26 -17.37 -18.57
N LEU A 366 20.11 -16.98 -19.54
CA LEU A 366 21.00 -15.84 -19.41
C LEU A 366 20.22 -14.53 -19.25
N ASN A 367 19.16 -14.31 -20.04
CA ASN A 367 18.27 -13.15 -19.91
C ASN A 367 17.66 -13.06 -18.51
N THR A 368 17.11 -14.17 -18.02
CA THR A 368 16.49 -14.24 -16.68
C THR A 368 17.52 -13.91 -15.60
N TRP A 369 18.72 -14.47 -15.71
CA TRP A 369 19.82 -14.20 -14.79
C TRP A 369 20.26 -12.73 -14.81
N VAL A 370 20.47 -12.13 -15.99
CA VAL A 370 20.85 -10.72 -16.16
C VAL A 370 19.78 -9.78 -15.57
N ARG A 371 18.49 -10.08 -15.80
CA ARG A 371 17.37 -9.32 -15.21
C ARG A 371 17.38 -9.39 -13.69
N HIS A 372 17.68 -10.56 -13.13
CA HIS A 372 17.77 -10.74 -11.70
C HIS A 372 18.96 -9.96 -11.09
N GLN A 373 20.12 -9.93 -11.76
CA GLN A 373 21.25 -9.11 -11.32
C GLN A 373 20.89 -7.61 -11.29
N ARG A 374 20.21 -7.09 -12.33
CA ARG A 374 19.71 -5.70 -12.36
C ARG A 374 18.73 -5.40 -11.21
N TYR A 375 17.83 -6.33 -10.91
CA TYR A 375 16.93 -6.21 -9.77
C TYR A 375 17.69 -6.11 -8.44
N LEU A 376 18.67 -7.00 -8.21
CA LEU A 376 19.46 -7.03 -6.99
C LEU A 376 20.31 -5.76 -6.82
N TYR A 377 20.86 -5.22 -7.92
CA TYR A 377 21.59 -3.96 -7.92
C TYR A 377 20.68 -2.78 -7.53
N ASN A 378 19.53 -2.62 -8.20
CA ASN A 378 18.58 -1.54 -7.91
C ASN A 378 17.98 -1.63 -6.49
N ALA A 379 17.92 -2.83 -5.91
CA ALA A 379 17.45 -3.07 -4.55
C ALA A 379 18.55 -2.90 -3.47
N ASN A 380 19.79 -2.52 -3.82
CA ASN A 380 20.95 -2.47 -2.93
C ASN A 380 21.25 -3.81 -2.22
N LYS A 381 20.96 -4.95 -2.88
CA LYS A 381 21.15 -6.31 -2.34
C LYS A 381 22.30 -7.07 -3.01
N LEU A 382 22.87 -6.54 -4.09
CA LEU A 382 24.01 -7.14 -4.77
C LEU A 382 25.31 -6.82 -4.02
N ARG A 383 26.13 -7.84 -3.74
CA ARG A 383 27.40 -7.67 -3.02
C ARG A 383 28.42 -6.91 -3.89
N ASN A 384 29.21 -6.03 -3.27
CA ASN A 384 30.22 -5.22 -3.97
C ASN A 384 31.23 -6.04 -4.80
N ASN A 385 31.60 -7.24 -4.34
CA ASN A 385 32.49 -8.15 -5.08
C ASN A 385 31.89 -8.70 -6.39
N ARG A 386 30.56 -8.63 -6.55
CA ARG A 386 29.84 -8.99 -7.78
C ARG A 386 29.50 -7.79 -8.65
N ILE A 387 29.50 -6.57 -8.09
CA ILE A 387 29.28 -5.32 -8.84
C ILE A 387 30.52 -4.98 -9.66
N LYS A 388 31.71 -5.03 -9.03
CA LYS A 388 32.98 -4.64 -9.68
C LYS A 388 33.24 -5.32 -11.03
N PRO A 389 33.08 -6.65 -11.20
CA PRO A 389 33.29 -7.29 -12.49
C PRO A 389 32.34 -6.80 -13.61
N PHE A 390 31.11 -6.43 -13.27
CA PHE A 390 30.14 -5.89 -14.22
C PHE A 390 30.50 -4.46 -14.63
N ASP A 391 30.99 -3.66 -13.69
CA ASP A 391 31.47 -2.30 -13.96
C ASP A 391 32.74 -2.33 -14.84
N ASP A 392 33.65 -3.28 -14.59
CA ASP A 392 34.88 -3.47 -15.39
C ASP A 392 34.61 -3.79 -16.86
N ILE A 393 33.45 -4.38 -17.19
CA ILE A 393 33.03 -4.64 -18.58
C ILE A 393 32.07 -3.57 -19.13
N GLY A 394 31.79 -2.51 -18.37
CA GLY A 394 30.92 -1.41 -18.79
C GLY A 394 29.43 -1.78 -18.85
N PHE A 395 28.98 -2.73 -18.03
CA PHE A 395 27.60 -3.23 -18.07
C PHE A 395 26.56 -2.15 -17.69
N PRO A 396 25.52 -1.90 -18.51
CA PRO A 396 24.48 -0.94 -18.18
C PRO A 396 23.46 -1.53 -17.20
N TRP A 397 23.52 -1.05 -15.95
CA TRP A 397 22.59 -1.43 -14.87
C TRP A 397 21.16 -0.95 -15.09
N THR A 398 20.99 0.26 -15.66
CA THR A 398 19.67 0.87 -15.87
C THR A 398 19.23 0.80 -17.33
N ALA A 399 17.91 0.74 -17.56
CA ALA A 399 17.33 0.76 -18.90
C ALA A 399 17.71 2.05 -19.66
N GLU A 400 17.86 3.16 -18.93
CA GLU A 400 18.32 4.43 -19.47
C GLU A 400 19.79 4.37 -19.94
N SER A 401 20.67 3.73 -19.16
CA SER A 401 22.07 3.50 -19.54
C SER A 401 22.20 2.58 -20.74
N ALA A 402 21.39 1.50 -20.80
CA ALA A 402 21.37 0.57 -21.93
C ALA A 402 20.81 1.21 -23.21
N ARG A 403 19.77 2.03 -23.08
CA ARG A 403 19.21 2.81 -24.19
C ARG A 403 20.24 3.81 -24.73
N TRP A 404 21.00 4.45 -23.84
CA TRP A 404 22.05 5.38 -24.21
C TRP A 404 23.17 4.68 -25.01
N ASP A 405 23.63 3.50 -24.58
CA ASP A 405 24.68 2.74 -25.30
C ASP A 405 24.24 2.37 -26.71
N ARG A 406 23.05 1.79 -26.83
CA ARG A 406 22.52 1.39 -28.14
C ARG A 406 22.44 2.55 -29.11
N LEU A 407 21.89 3.69 -28.67
CA LEU A 407 21.74 4.87 -29.52
C LEU A 407 23.11 5.53 -29.84
N TYR A 408 24.08 5.42 -28.94
CA TYR A 408 25.46 5.81 -29.22
C TYR A 408 26.06 4.93 -30.33
N ASP A 409 25.95 3.61 -30.21
CA ASP A 409 26.52 2.67 -31.20
C ASP A 409 25.85 2.84 -32.58
N GLU A 410 24.52 3.00 -32.62
CA GLU A 410 23.77 3.32 -33.85
C GLU A 410 24.20 4.66 -34.47
N CYS A 411 24.45 5.68 -33.65
CA CYS A 411 24.95 6.98 -34.12
C CYS A 411 26.37 6.90 -34.68
N MET A 412 27.25 6.11 -34.05
CA MET A 412 28.62 5.89 -34.53
C MET A 412 28.62 5.15 -35.87
N ALA A 413 27.82 4.08 -36.01
CA ALA A 413 27.70 3.35 -37.27
C ALA A 413 27.21 4.26 -38.41
N PHE A 414 26.22 5.11 -38.14
CA PHE A 414 25.73 6.10 -39.11
C PHE A 414 26.82 7.12 -39.50
N TYR A 415 27.61 7.60 -38.52
CA TYR A 415 28.71 8.52 -38.78
C TYR A 415 29.83 7.86 -39.61
N GLU A 416 30.16 6.59 -39.36
CA GLU A 416 31.15 5.85 -40.16
C GLU A 416 30.69 5.65 -41.61
N GLU A 417 29.38 5.45 -41.84
CA GLU A 417 28.82 5.25 -43.18
C GLU A 417 28.68 6.56 -43.97
N HIS A 418 28.34 7.67 -43.31
CA HIS A 418 27.94 8.91 -43.99
C HIS A 418 28.84 10.13 -43.72
N ASP A 419 29.83 10.01 -42.83
CA ASP A 419 30.73 11.10 -42.37
C ASP A 419 30.00 12.35 -41.85
N HIS A 420 28.74 12.20 -41.43
CA HIS A 420 27.95 13.25 -40.79
C HIS A 420 26.96 12.67 -39.78
N THR A 421 26.46 13.50 -38.87
CA THR A 421 25.50 13.10 -37.82
C THR A 421 24.08 13.60 -38.07
N ASP A 422 23.76 13.99 -39.32
CA ASP A 422 22.41 14.40 -39.74
C ASP A 422 21.51 13.21 -40.04
N ILE A 423 20.92 12.69 -38.97
CA ILE A 423 20.12 11.47 -38.98
C ILE A 423 18.76 11.73 -39.63
N PRO A 424 18.29 10.90 -40.58
CA PRO A 424 16.99 11.07 -41.21
C PRO A 424 15.84 10.99 -40.20
N ALA A 425 14.83 11.85 -40.35
CA ALA A 425 13.64 11.86 -39.49
C ALA A 425 12.83 10.55 -39.52
N ALA A 426 13.09 9.68 -40.50
CA ALA A 426 12.52 8.33 -40.57
C ALA A 426 12.98 7.43 -39.41
N ASN A 427 14.19 7.62 -38.88
CA ASN A 427 14.63 6.97 -37.64
C ASN A 427 14.34 7.90 -36.45
N THR A 428 13.07 7.94 -36.04
CA THR A 428 12.56 8.91 -35.05
C THR A 428 13.29 8.84 -33.71
N GLU A 429 13.63 7.65 -33.22
CA GLU A 429 14.29 7.53 -31.91
C GLU A 429 15.73 8.05 -31.95
N LEU A 430 16.52 7.64 -32.94
CA LEU A 430 17.91 8.08 -33.08
C LEU A 430 18.01 9.56 -33.47
N TYR A 431 17.08 10.07 -34.28
CA TYR A 431 16.95 11.48 -34.63
C TYR A 431 16.70 12.36 -33.40
N HIS A 432 15.71 12.01 -32.57
CA HIS A 432 15.39 12.78 -31.38
C HIS A 432 16.52 12.70 -30.34
N TRP A 433 17.13 11.53 -30.20
CA TRP A 433 18.23 11.33 -29.26
C TRP A 433 19.47 12.16 -29.65
N THR A 434 19.92 12.12 -30.91
CA THR A 434 21.08 12.92 -31.36
C THR A 434 20.85 14.41 -31.24
N LYS A 435 19.64 14.89 -31.57
CA LYS A 435 19.24 16.29 -31.35
C LYS A 435 19.29 16.67 -29.87
N GLN A 436 18.82 15.79 -28.98
CA GLN A 436 18.89 15.98 -27.54
C GLN A 436 20.33 15.98 -27.02
N GLN A 437 21.19 15.10 -27.52
CA GLN A 437 22.62 15.05 -27.14
C GLN A 437 23.36 16.33 -27.59
N ARG A 438 23.12 16.83 -28.81
CA ARG A 438 23.65 18.12 -29.27
C ARG A 438 23.26 19.26 -28.32
N ALA A 439 21.98 19.32 -27.91
CA ALA A 439 21.51 20.31 -26.95
C ALA A 439 22.16 20.15 -25.56
N ASN A 440 22.29 18.91 -25.06
CA ASN A 440 22.88 18.64 -23.76
C ASN A 440 24.37 19.01 -23.70
N ILE A 441 25.12 18.75 -24.78
CA ILE A 441 26.54 19.11 -24.91
C ILE A 441 26.71 20.64 -24.89
N LEU A 442 25.83 21.38 -25.58
CA LEU A 442 25.87 22.85 -25.61
C LEU A 442 25.47 23.50 -24.27
N MET A 443 24.57 22.85 -23.52
CA MET A 443 24.01 23.38 -22.26
C MET A 443 24.70 22.85 -20.99
N ASN A 444 25.68 21.95 -21.11
CA ASN A 444 26.35 21.29 -19.98
C ASN A 444 25.37 20.63 -18.99
N ASN A 445 24.44 19.82 -19.53
CA ASN A 445 23.17 19.38 -18.91
C ASN A 445 23.27 17.98 -18.23
N PRO A 446 22.30 17.58 -17.36
CA PRO A 446 22.35 16.39 -16.48
C PRO A 446 22.56 15.01 -17.11
N SER A 447 22.36 14.83 -18.43
CA SER A 447 22.67 13.52 -19.05
C SER A 447 24.14 13.14 -18.90
N ASP A 448 25.05 14.13 -18.80
CA ASP A 448 26.47 13.92 -18.51
C ASP A 448 26.69 13.28 -17.13
N ASP A 449 25.79 13.49 -16.16
CA ASP A 449 25.84 12.93 -14.81
C ASP A 449 25.54 11.41 -14.79
N ILE A 450 24.64 10.94 -15.66
CA ILE A 450 24.32 9.51 -15.82
C ILE A 450 25.48 8.75 -16.49
N ILE A 451 26.13 9.39 -17.45
CA ILE A 451 27.30 8.84 -18.16
C ILE A 451 28.51 8.82 -17.22
N ALA A 452 28.71 9.89 -16.43
CA ALA A 452 29.76 9.99 -15.42
C ALA A 452 29.60 8.93 -14.32
N LYS A 453 28.37 8.69 -13.83
CA LYS A 453 28.07 7.63 -12.84
C LYS A 453 28.35 6.21 -13.34
N ASN A 454 28.30 5.98 -14.65
CA ASN A 454 28.52 4.68 -15.26
C ASN A 454 29.91 4.54 -15.92
N GLY A 455 30.83 5.50 -15.71
CA GLY A 455 32.21 5.41 -16.19
C GLY A 455 32.41 5.56 -17.71
N LYS A 456 31.42 6.06 -18.47
CA LYS A 456 31.43 6.10 -19.95
C LYS A 456 32.03 7.38 -20.54
N LYS A 457 33.05 7.94 -19.89
CA LYS A 457 33.63 9.26 -20.21
C LYS A 457 34.22 9.32 -21.63
N GLU A 458 34.91 8.27 -22.06
CA GLU A 458 35.55 8.21 -23.37
C GLU A 458 34.54 8.24 -24.54
N ARG A 459 33.42 7.53 -24.40
CA ARG A 459 32.32 7.54 -25.39
C ARG A 459 31.71 8.94 -25.52
N LEU A 460 31.52 9.64 -24.40
CA LEU A 460 31.02 11.02 -24.41
C LEU A 460 32.00 11.99 -25.08
N ASP A 461 33.30 11.85 -24.83
CA ASP A 461 34.32 12.69 -25.47
C ASP A 461 34.38 12.47 -26.98
N ASN A 462 34.19 11.23 -27.46
CA ASN A 462 34.06 10.93 -28.88
C ASN A 462 32.76 11.48 -29.48
N LEU A 463 31.63 11.33 -28.77
CA LEU A 463 30.34 11.89 -29.19
C LEU A 463 30.39 13.42 -29.33
N LYS A 464 31.08 14.10 -28.40
CA LYS A 464 31.30 15.56 -28.45
C LYS A 464 32.06 15.97 -29.72
N LYS A 465 33.04 15.18 -30.18
CA LYS A 465 33.81 15.47 -31.40
C LYS A 465 32.99 15.33 -32.67
N ILE A 466 32.09 14.33 -32.77
CA ILE A 466 31.32 14.07 -33.99
C ILE A 466 30.03 14.89 -34.09
N LEU A 467 29.45 15.31 -32.96
CA LEU A 467 28.22 16.11 -32.93
C LEU A 467 28.46 17.62 -33.04
N LEU A 468 29.70 18.07 -32.82
CA LEU A 468 30.13 19.47 -32.96
C LEU A 468 30.89 19.76 -34.28
N LYS A 469 31.15 18.71 -35.07
CA LYS A 469 31.49 18.84 -36.49
C LYS A 469 30.20 19.04 -37.29
#